data_AF-A0A4Y2T603-F1
#
_entry.id   AF-A0A4Y2T603-F1
#
_cell.length_a   1.000
_cell.length_b   1.000
_cell.length_c   1.000
_cell.angle_alpha   90.00
_cell.angle_beta   90.00
_cell.angle_gamma   90.00
#
_symmetry.space_group_name_H-M   'P 1'
#
loop_
_entity.id
_entity.type
_entity.pdbx_description
1 polymer ?
#
loop_
_entity_poly.entity_id
_entity_poly.type
_entity_poly.pdbx_seq_one_letter_code
_entity_poly.pdbx_strand_id
1 'polypeptide(L)'
;MVQTNDIDTATEIVTRHILSAADRTMPKTSGKFPKQWKPWWDDRYAEANKTLNRAWNRFRRYPTTNNYVTFKEAKAVARRIKRQNKRNTFQNYVSTIQNNTPSKFMWEKVRKILGTYKLGHSVSILNNNGQILSEIKAIANALGESFAKISNDESYPQTFRTYKMNEERKLLTFRSSIYQERCITPLSLSKN
;
A
#
# COMPACT_ATOMS: atom_id res chain seq x y z
N MET A 1 -27.82 -1.40 -31.25
CA MET A 1 -28.05 -0.01 -31.70
C MET A 1 -29.34 0.44 -31.06
N VAL A 2 -29.31 1.54 -30.30
CA VAL A 2 -30.50 2.07 -29.61
C VAL A 2 -31.29 2.87 -30.64
N GLN A 3 -32.49 2.41 -30.99
CA GLN A 3 -33.41 3.09 -31.91
C GLN A 3 -34.59 3.58 -31.08
N THR A 4 -34.51 4.82 -30.60
CA THR A 4 -35.58 5.48 -29.84
C THR A 4 -35.78 6.88 -30.42
N ASN A 5 -37.03 7.22 -30.76
CA ASN A 5 -37.38 8.51 -31.40
C ASN A 5 -37.37 9.70 -30.43
N ASP A 6 -37.23 9.40 -29.13
CA ASP A 6 -37.16 10.39 -28.06
C ASP A 6 -35.73 10.51 -27.53
N ILE A 7 -35.24 11.76 -27.47
CA ILE A 7 -33.86 12.10 -27.11
C ILE A 7 -33.63 11.80 -25.63
N ASP A 8 -34.60 12.10 -24.78
CA ASP A 8 -34.47 11.86 -23.33
C ASP A 8 -34.34 10.36 -23.06
N THR A 9 -35.20 9.55 -23.69
CA THR A 9 -35.12 8.08 -23.61
C THR A 9 -33.78 7.54 -24.14
N ALA A 10 -33.24 8.11 -25.22
CA ALA A 10 -31.94 7.68 -25.78
C ALA A 10 -30.78 7.97 -24.81
N THR A 11 -30.76 9.17 -24.22
CA THR A 11 -29.71 9.56 -23.26
C THR A 11 -29.77 8.71 -21.99
N GLU A 12 -30.97 8.42 -21.49
CA GLU A 12 -31.17 7.57 -20.32
C GLU A 12 -30.59 6.16 -20.55
N ILE A 13 -30.90 5.55 -21.70
CA ILE A 13 -30.39 4.22 -22.04
C ILE A 13 -28.86 4.20 -22.07
N VAL A 14 -28.23 5.20 -22.71
CA VAL A 14 -26.77 5.30 -22.77
C VAL A 14 -26.17 5.48 -21.38
N THR A 15 -26.69 6.40 -20.57
CA THR A 15 -26.21 6.61 -19.19
C THR A 15 -26.36 5.35 -18.35
N ARG A 16 -27.47 4.63 -18.46
CA ARG A 16 -27.70 3.37 -17.75
C ARG A 16 -26.68 2.30 -18.15
N HIS A 17 -26.35 2.19 -19.44
CA HIS A 17 -25.34 1.24 -19.91
C HIS A 17 -23.93 1.59 -19.40
N ILE A 18 -23.56 2.87 -19.41
CA ILE A 18 -22.26 3.34 -18.89
C ILE A 18 -22.17 3.06 -17.38
N LEU A 19 -23.20 3.41 -16.60
CA LEU A 19 -23.23 3.17 -15.16
C LEU A 19 -23.21 1.68 -14.83
N SER A 20 -23.94 0.85 -15.58
CA SER A 20 -23.95 -0.61 -15.41
C SER A 20 -22.58 -1.24 -15.72
N ALA A 21 -21.92 -0.79 -16.78
CA ALA A 21 -20.56 -1.23 -17.10
C ALA A 21 -19.56 -0.79 -16.03
N ALA A 22 -19.67 0.46 -15.55
CA ALA A 22 -18.83 0.98 -14.48
C ALA A 22 -19.04 0.20 -13.18
N ASP A 23 -20.27 -0.07 -12.77
CA ASP A 23 -20.59 -0.81 -11.54
C ASP A 23 -20.09 -2.27 -11.58
N ARG A 24 -20.03 -2.89 -12.78
CA ARG A 24 -19.49 -4.25 -12.96
C ARG A 24 -17.96 -4.31 -12.95
N THR A 25 -17.29 -3.23 -13.36
CA THR A 25 -15.83 -3.23 -13.57
C THR A 25 -15.07 -2.46 -12.49
N MET A 26 -15.70 -1.48 -11.86
CA MET A 26 -15.09 -0.61 -10.86
C MET A 26 -15.65 -0.93 -9.47
N PRO A 27 -14.85 -1.50 -8.56
CA PRO A 27 -15.27 -1.68 -7.18
C PRO A 27 -15.50 -0.32 -6.51
N LYS A 28 -16.70 -0.13 -5.93
CA LYS A 28 -17.04 1.10 -5.21
C LYS A 28 -16.18 1.22 -3.95
N THR A 29 -15.49 2.34 -3.78
CA THR A 29 -14.76 2.63 -2.55
C THR A 29 -15.77 2.87 -1.43
N SER A 30 -15.55 2.28 -0.24
CA SER A 30 -16.45 2.37 0.91
C SER A 30 -16.62 3.79 1.50
N GLY A 31 -15.94 4.80 0.96
CA GLY A 31 -15.89 6.18 1.46
C GLY A 31 -15.21 6.34 2.83
N LYS A 32 -14.93 5.23 3.52
CA LYS A 32 -14.35 5.19 4.86
C LYS A 32 -12.83 5.07 4.75
N PHE A 33 -12.18 6.18 4.44
CA PHE A 33 -10.73 6.24 4.57
C PHE A 33 -10.38 6.18 6.07
N PRO A 34 -9.48 5.28 6.50
CA PRO A 34 -8.97 5.35 7.85
C PRO A 34 -8.36 6.73 8.02
N LYS A 35 -8.82 7.48 9.01
CA LYS A 35 -8.25 8.78 9.34
C LYS A 35 -6.79 8.50 9.67
N GLN A 36 -5.87 8.86 8.77
CA GLN A 36 -4.45 8.77 9.05
C GLN A 36 -4.17 9.69 10.23
N TRP A 37 -4.22 9.13 11.42
CA TRP A 37 -4.08 9.85 12.66
C TRP A 37 -2.62 10.28 12.74
N LYS A 38 -2.39 11.57 12.49
CA LYS A 38 -1.11 12.20 12.71
C LYS A 38 -1.02 12.43 14.22
N PRO A 39 -0.11 11.77 14.95
CA PRO A 39 -0.07 11.90 16.41
C PRO A 39 0.18 13.34 16.87
N TRP A 40 0.85 14.15 16.02
CA TRP A 40 1.11 15.58 16.21
C TRP A 40 -0.04 16.51 15.84
N TRP A 41 -1.19 15.97 15.40
CA TRP A 41 -2.37 16.75 15.12
C TRP A 41 -3.06 17.15 16.42
N ASP A 42 -3.36 18.43 16.53
CA ASP A 42 -3.90 19.08 17.73
C ASP A 42 -4.97 20.07 17.29
N ASP A 43 -5.95 20.33 18.15
CA ASP A 43 -7.05 21.26 17.88
C ASP A 43 -6.54 22.69 17.69
N ARG A 44 -5.51 23.08 18.43
CA ARG A 44 -4.83 24.38 18.25
C ARG A 44 -4.22 24.50 16.85
N TYR A 45 -3.66 23.40 16.33
CA TYR A 45 -3.14 23.38 14.96
C TYR A 45 -4.27 23.38 13.94
N ALA A 46 -5.38 22.69 14.21
CA ALA A 46 -6.55 22.69 13.32
C ALA A 46 -7.13 24.10 13.16
N GLU A 47 -7.24 24.86 14.25
CA GLU A 47 -7.68 26.25 14.23
C GLU A 47 -6.70 27.14 13.46
N ALA A 48 -5.40 27.05 13.74
CA ALA A 48 -4.37 27.80 13.01
C ALA A 48 -4.33 27.45 11.51
N ASN A 49 -4.62 26.20 11.15
CA ASN A 49 -4.72 25.77 9.76
C ASN A 49 -5.99 26.33 9.09
N LYS A 50 -7.10 26.45 9.83
CA LYS A 50 -8.33 27.10 9.36
C LYS A 50 -8.11 28.59 9.08
N THR A 51 -7.41 29.30 9.97
CA THR A 51 -7.07 30.72 9.77
C THR A 51 -6.12 30.92 8.60
N LEU A 52 -5.09 30.07 8.46
CA LEU A 52 -4.21 30.03 7.29
C LEU A 52 -4.99 29.85 5.98
N ASN A 53 -5.89 28.87 5.93
CA ASN A 53 -6.70 28.61 4.74
C ASN A 53 -7.63 29.78 4.40
N ARG A 54 -8.22 30.43 5.41
CA ARG A 54 -9.03 31.63 5.22
C ARG A 54 -8.21 32.78 4.64
N ALA A 55 -7.04 33.06 5.21
CA ALA A 55 -6.14 34.12 4.73
C ALA A 55 -5.64 33.82 3.31
N TRP A 56 -5.28 32.56 3.03
CA TRP A 56 -4.91 32.11 1.69
C TRP A 56 -6.03 32.31 0.68
N ASN A 57 -7.26 31.90 1.01
CA ASN A 57 -8.40 32.06 0.13
C ASN A 57 -8.72 33.53 -0.15
N ARG A 58 -8.57 34.41 0.85
CA ARG A 58 -8.74 35.85 0.67
C ARG A 58 -7.67 36.43 -0.24
N PHE A 59 -6.39 36.14 0.01
CA PHE A 59 -5.28 36.58 -0.85
C PHE A 59 -5.40 36.05 -2.29
N ARG A 60 -5.77 34.77 -2.45
CA ARG A 60 -5.96 34.15 -3.77
C ARG A 60 -7.07 34.81 -4.58
N ARG A 61 -8.15 35.27 -3.94
CA ARG A 61 -9.25 35.98 -4.60
C ARG A 61 -8.91 37.45 -4.85
N TYR A 62 -8.21 38.08 -3.91
CA TYR A 62 -7.87 39.51 -3.93
C TYR A 62 -6.39 39.71 -3.58
N PRO A 63 -5.49 39.69 -4.57
CA PRO A 63 -4.05 39.71 -4.36
C PRO A 63 -3.55 41.14 -4.05
N THR A 64 -3.84 41.61 -2.83
CA THR A 64 -3.34 42.89 -2.30
C THR A 64 -2.19 42.67 -1.33
N THR A 65 -1.34 43.69 -1.12
CA THR A 65 -0.21 43.65 -0.20
C THR A 65 -0.64 43.32 1.24
N ASN A 66 -1.71 43.95 1.73
CA ASN A 66 -2.25 43.65 3.07
C ASN A 66 -2.72 42.19 3.19
N ASN A 67 -3.38 41.65 2.16
CA ASN A 67 -3.81 40.25 2.16
C ASN A 67 -2.61 39.29 2.09
N TYR A 68 -1.52 39.67 1.41
CA TYR A 68 -0.29 38.89 1.40
C TYR A 68 0.39 38.86 2.78
N VAL A 69 0.49 40.00 3.46
CA VAL A 69 1.07 40.11 4.80
C VAL A 69 0.29 39.24 5.80
N THR A 70 -1.03 39.39 5.85
CA THR A 70 -1.89 38.58 6.74
C THR A 70 -1.79 37.08 6.46
N PHE A 71 -1.70 36.66 5.19
CA PHE A 71 -1.43 35.27 4.84
C PHE A 71 -0.07 34.79 5.35
N LYS A 72 0.99 35.60 5.22
CA LYS A 72 2.35 35.26 5.65
C LYS A 72 2.44 35.12 7.18
N GLU A 73 1.77 35.99 7.91
CA GLU A 73 1.63 35.91 9.37
C GLU A 73 0.92 34.62 9.80
N ALA A 74 -0.27 34.35 9.23
CA ALA A 74 -1.01 33.11 9.52
C ALA A 74 -0.19 31.86 9.17
N LYS A 75 0.58 31.90 8.08
CA LYS A 75 1.48 30.82 7.66
C LYS A 75 2.63 30.62 8.66
N ALA A 76 3.20 31.70 9.20
CA ALA A 76 4.25 31.63 10.21
C ALA A 76 3.73 31.00 11.51
N VAL A 77 2.55 31.42 11.97
CA VAL A 77 1.89 30.87 13.17
C VAL A 77 1.60 29.39 13.02
N ALA A 78 0.92 28.99 11.93
CA ALA A 78 0.61 27.58 11.68
C ALA A 78 1.88 26.72 11.59
N ARG A 79 2.95 27.23 10.95
CA ARG A 79 4.26 26.55 10.90
C ARG A 79 4.90 26.40 12.27
N ARG A 80 4.84 27.42 13.13
CA ARG A 80 5.37 27.36 14.51
C ARG A 80 4.67 26.28 15.31
N ILE A 81 3.34 26.29 15.34
CA ILE A 81 2.53 25.30 16.08
C ILE A 81 2.81 23.89 15.56
N LYS A 82 2.83 23.70 14.23
CA LYS A 82 3.16 22.39 13.62
C LYS A 82 4.51 21.84 14.08
N ARG A 83 5.53 22.70 14.12
CA ARG A 83 6.88 22.31 14.56
C ARG A 83 6.90 21.97 16.04
N GLN A 84 6.24 22.76 16.86
CA GLN A 84 6.13 22.51 18.30
C GLN A 84 5.42 21.19 18.58
N ASN A 85 4.28 20.94 17.92
CA ASN A 85 3.51 19.72 18.14
C ASN A 85 4.31 18.49 17.70
N LYS A 86 4.94 18.53 16.52
CA LYS A 86 5.84 17.46 16.09
C LYS A 86 6.94 17.19 17.10
N ARG A 87 7.61 18.23 17.61
CA ARG A 87 8.64 18.11 18.63
C ARG A 87 8.11 17.49 19.91
N ASN A 88 7.01 18.00 20.46
CA ASN A 88 6.40 17.51 21.68
C ASN A 88 5.97 16.05 21.54
N THR A 89 5.32 15.69 20.44
CA THR A 89 4.93 14.29 20.20
C THR A 89 6.12 13.37 20.04
N PHE A 90 7.21 13.84 19.43
CA PHE A 90 8.43 13.08 19.33
C PHE A 90 9.09 12.90 20.71
N GLN A 91 9.17 13.96 21.51
CA GLN A 91 9.69 13.90 22.88
C GLN A 91 8.88 12.94 23.75
N ASN A 92 7.55 13.03 23.70
CA ASN A 92 6.64 12.13 24.40
C ASN A 92 6.77 10.69 23.90
N TYR A 93 6.99 10.49 22.61
CA TYR A 93 7.22 9.15 22.06
C TYR A 93 8.53 8.55 22.58
N VAL A 94 9.61 9.34 22.61
CA VAL A 94 10.91 8.89 23.12
C VAL A 94 10.88 8.67 24.63
N SER A 95 10.17 9.51 25.40
CA SER A 95 10.07 9.35 26.87
C SER A 95 9.39 8.06 27.31
N THR A 96 8.59 7.43 26.43
CA THR A 96 8.03 6.09 26.68
C THR A 96 9.04 4.95 26.56
N ILE A 97 10.31 5.22 26.23
CA ILE A 97 11.40 4.24 26.27
C ILE A 97 12.05 4.34 27.65
N GLN A 98 11.63 3.49 28.57
CA GLN A 98 12.21 3.38 29.91
C GLN A 98 13.26 2.26 29.97
N ASN A 99 14.06 2.23 31.05
CA ASN A 99 15.09 1.19 31.29
C ASN A 99 14.53 -0.25 31.34
N ASN A 100 13.27 -0.42 31.74
CA ASN A 100 12.52 -1.68 31.75
C ASN A 100 12.05 -2.11 30.33
N THR A 101 12.24 -1.28 29.30
CA THR A 101 11.73 -1.61 27.97
C THR A 101 12.49 -2.81 27.38
N PRO A 102 11.80 -3.91 26.98
CA PRO A 102 12.48 -5.03 26.35
C PRO A 102 13.13 -4.60 25.03
N SER A 103 14.35 -5.10 24.78
CA SER A 103 15.19 -4.71 23.63
C SER A 103 14.45 -4.76 22.29
N LYS A 104 13.59 -5.77 22.09
CA LYS A 104 12.74 -5.89 20.89
C LYS A 104 11.86 -4.66 20.67
N PHE A 105 11.14 -4.22 21.70
CA PHE A 105 10.20 -3.10 21.62
C PHE A 105 10.93 -1.77 21.46
N MET A 106 12.08 -1.62 22.13
CA MET A 106 12.98 -0.48 21.92
C MET A 106 13.41 -0.38 20.45
N TRP A 107 13.93 -1.47 19.87
CA TRP A 107 14.37 -1.49 18.47
C TRP A 107 13.22 -1.28 17.49
N GLU A 108 12.01 -1.75 17.78
CA GLU A 108 10.82 -1.42 16.98
C GLU A 108 10.51 0.08 16.99
N LYS A 109 10.57 0.73 18.15
CA LYS A 109 10.39 2.19 18.26
C LYS A 109 11.47 2.96 17.51
N VAL A 110 12.74 2.55 17.63
CA VAL A 110 13.86 3.15 16.89
C VAL A 110 13.66 3.02 15.38
N ARG A 111 13.28 1.83 14.89
CA ARG A 111 12.94 1.63 13.46
C ARG A 111 11.77 2.51 13.03
N LYS A 112 10.75 2.73 13.87
CA LYS A 112 9.60 3.62 13.57
C LYS A 112 10.07 5.07 13.41
N ILE A 113 11.01 5.50 14.24
CA ILE A 113 11.62 6.85 14.15
C ILE A 113 12.43 7.00 12.87
N LEU A 114 13.24 6.00 12.52
CA LEU A 114 14.09 6.01 11.33
C LEU A 114 13.31 5.81 10.02
N GLY A 115 12.01 5.51 10.08
CA GLY A 115 11.20 5.20 8.90
C GLY A 115 11.55 3.87 8.24
N THR A 116 12.46 3.09 8.82
CA THR A 116 12.84 1.74 8.37
C THR A 116 11.94 0.65 8.96
N TYR A 117 10.94 1.05 9.75
CA TYR A 117 9.92 0.14 10.26
C TYR A 117 9.04 -0.35 9.12
N LYS A 118 9.43 -1.49 8.57
CA LYS A 118 8.56 -2.34 7.78
C LYS A 118 7.61 -2.99 8.77
N LEU A 119 6.45 -2.38 9.02
CA LEU A 119 5.33 -3.14 9.56
C LEU A 119 5.06 -4.18 8.49
N GLY A 120 5.45 -5.42 8.76
CA GLY A 120 5.30 -6.51 7.81
C GLY A 120 3.90 -6.44 7.23
N HIS A 121 3.81 -6.43 5.91
CA HIS A 121 2.56 -6.59 5.18
C HIS A 121 2.03 -8.03 5.40
N SER A 122 1.95 -8.48 6.66
CA SER A 122 1.28 -9.71 7.01
C SER A 122 -0.20 -9.45 6.78
N VAL A 123 -0.73 -10.02 5.71
CA VAL A 123 -2.17 -10.19 5.56
C VAL A 123 -2.60 -11.02 6.77
N SER A 124 -3.14 -10.37 7.79
CA SER A 124 -3.59 -11.04 9.02
C SER A 124 -4.97 -11.67 8.83
N ILE A 125 -5.70 -11.24 7.80
CA ILE A 125 -7.04 -11.69 7.48
C ILE A 125 -7.19 -11.73 5.95
N LEU A 126 -7.55 -12.89 5.40
CA LEU A 126 -7.91 -13.07 3.99
C LEU A 126 -9.34 -13.59 3.90
N ASN A 127 -10.16 -12.97 3.06
CA ASN A 127 -11.47 -13.52 2.71
C ASN A 127 -11.32 -14.36 1.43
N ASN A 128 -11.50 -15.66 1.54
CA ASN A 128 -11.52 -16.58 0.41
C ASN A 128 -12.95 -17.09 0.21
N ASN A 129 -13.65 -16.60 -0.82
CA ASN A 129 -15.00 -17.02 -1.20
C ASN A 129 -16.04 -17.03 -0.04
N GLY A 130 -15.94 -16.08 0.88
CA GLY A 130 -16.85 -15.96 2.04
C GLY A 130 -16.29 -16.53 3.34
N GLN A 131 -15.18 -17.26 3.31
CA GLN A 131 -14.49 -17.75 4.51
C GLN A 131 -13.40 -16.79 4.96
N ILE A 132 -13.46 -16.38 6.22
CA ILE A 132 -12.47 -15.49 6.84
C ILE A 132 -11.32 -16.34 7.39
N LEU A 133 -10.16 -16.26 6.75
CA LEU A 133 -8.93 -16.93 7.17
C LEU A 133 -8.09 -15.96 8.01
N SER A 134 -7.82 -16.31 9.26
CA SER A 134 -6.98 -15.53 10.19
C SER A 134 -5.61 -16.17 10.46
N GLU A 135 -5.45 -17.45 10.17
CA GLU A 135 -4.19 -18.17 10.38
C GLU A 135 -3.24 -18.00 9.19
N ILE A 136 -1.98 -17.65 9.45
CA ILE A 136 -0.97 -17.34 8.42
C ILE A 136 -0.78 -18.52 7.45
N LYS A 137 -0.75 -19.75 7.96
CA LYS A 137 -0.60 -20.96 7.14
C LYS A 137 -1.80 -21.14 6.18
N ALA A 138 -3.01 -20.93 6.67
CA ALA A 138 -4.22 -21.02 5.87
C ALA A 138 -4.27 -19.93 4.79
N ILE A 139 -3.85 -18.69 5.12
CA ILE A 139 -3.74 -17.59 4.17
C ILE A 139 -2.71 -17.92 3.08
N ALA A 140 -1.55 -18.44 3.45
CA ALA A 140 -0.51 -18.83 2.50
C ALA A 140 -0.97 -19.94 1.55
N ASN A 141 -1.65 -20.97 2.08
CA ASN A 141 -2.22 -22.05 1.26
C ASN A 141 -3.30 -21.55 0.31
N ALA A 142 -4.24 -20.74 0.79
CA ALA A 142 -5.31 -20.17 -0.05
C ALA A 142 -4.73 -19.32 -1.20
N LEU A 143 -3.70 -18.52 -0.93
CA LEU A 143 -2.98 -17.80 -1.98
C LEU A 143 -2.30 -18.78 -2.96
N GLY A 144 -1.60 -19.78 -2.45
CA GLY A 144 -0.96 -20.82 -3.26
C GLY A 144 -1.93 -21.55 -4.18
N GLU A 145 -3.10 -21.97 -3.66
CA GLU A 145 -4.17 -22.60 -4.43
C GLU A 145 -4.73 -21.67 -5.51
N SER A 146 -4.95 -20.39 -5.18
CA SER A 146 -5.43 -19.42 -6.15
C SER A 146 -4.45 -19.22 -7.31
N PHE A 147 -3.15 -19.14 -7.00
CA PHE A 147 -2.10 -19.03 -8.00
C PHE A 147 -1.97 -20.31 -8.81
N ALA A 148 -1.99 -21.47 -8.18
CA ALA A 148 -1.95 -22.77 -8.87
C ALA A 148 -3.13 -22.92 -9.85
N LYS A 149 -4.34 -22.49 -9.44
CA LYS A 149 -5.52 -22.51 -10.29
C LYS A 149 -5.38 -21.58 -11.50
N ILE A 150 -4.84 -20.37 -11.32
CA ILE A 150 -4.61 -19.41 -12.41
C ILE A 150 -3.48 -19.89 -13.32
N SER A 151 -2.44 -20.51 -12.76
CA SER A 151 -1.28 -21.02 -13.50
C SER A 151 -1.49 -22.42 -14.06
N ASN A 152 -2.67 -23.03 -13.85
CA ASN A 152 -3.00 -24.34 -14.40
C ASN A 152 -3.02 -24.29 -15.92
N ASP A 153 -2.49 -25.33 -16.58
CA ASP A 153 -2.43 -25.39 -18.04
C ASP A 153 -3.81 -25.39 -18.70
N GLU A 154 -4.83 -25.81 -17.97
CA GLU A 154 -6.23 -25.75 -18.41
C GLU A 154 -6.71 -24.32 -18.67
N SER A 155 -6.10 -23.32 -18.02
CA SER A 155 -6.45 -21.90 -18.19
C SER A 155 -5.93 -21.28 -19.49
N TYR A 156 -4.91 -21.90 -20.13
CA TYR A 156 -4.34 -21.38 -21.36
C TYR A 156 -5.15 -21.82 -22.60
N PRO A 157 -5.14 -21.01 -23.68
CA PRO A 157 -5.68 -21.41 -24.97
C PRO A 157 -5.02 -22.71 -25.48
N GLN A 158 -5.80 -23.54 -26.19
CA GLN A 158 -5.32 -24.84 -26.69
C GLN A 158 -4.05 -24.73 -27.56
N THR A 159 -3.92 -23.65 -28.32
CA THR A 159 -2.76 -23.34 -29.16
C THR A 159 -1.48 -23.09 -28.36
N PHE A 160 -1.59 -22.50 -27.17
CA PHE A 160 -0.45 -22.26 -26.29
C PHE A 160 -0.06 -23.54 -25.55
N ARG A 161 -1.03 -24.36 -25.14
CA ARG A 161 -0.78 -25.66 -24.49
C ARG A 161 0.07 -26.58 -25.38
N THR A 162 -0.29 -26.73 -26.65
CA THR A 162 0.45 -27.58 -27.58
C THR A 162 1.87 -27.08 -27.81
N TYR A 163 2.05 -25.76 -27.93
CA TYR A 163 3.37 -25.14 -28.02
C TYR A 163 4.22 -25.43 -26.76
N LYS A 164 3.68 -25.15 -25.57
CA LYS A 164 4.36 -25.39 -24.29
C LYS A 164 4.80 -26.85 -24.13
N MET A 165 3.90 -27.81 -24.38
CA MET A 165 4.22 -29.25 -24.29
C MET A 165 5.33 -29.67 -25.26
N ASN A 166 5.38 -29.08 -26.46
CA ASN A 166 6.44 -29.38 -27.43
C ASN A 166 7.80 -28.81 -27.00
N GLU A 167 7.81 -27.61 -26.41
CA GLU A 167 9.03 -26.99 -25.91
C GLU A 167 9.55 -27.66 -24.62
N GLU A 168 8.67 -28.01 -23.68
CA GLU A 168 9.06 -28.68 -22.43
C GLU A 168 9.60 -30.10 -22.62
N ARG A 169 9.24 -30.77 -23.73
CA ARG A 169 9.84 -32.06 -24.12
C ARG A 169 11.30 -31.95 -24.55
N LYS A 170 11.77 -30.75 -24.91
CA LYS A 170 13.16 -30.55 -25.31
C LYS A 170 14.03 -30.58 -24.06
N LEU A 171 14.92 -31.57 -23.98
CA LEU A 171 15.89 -31.66 -22.90
C LEU A 171 16.87 -30.48 -22.99
N LEU A 172 16.77 -29.56 -22.02
CA LEU A 172 17.72 -28.47 -21.89
C LEU A 172 19.01 -29.00 -21.26
N THR A 173 20.10 -28.98 -22.03
CA THR A 173 21.44 -29.25 -21.51
C THR A 173 21.99 -27.97 -20.90
N PHE A 174 21.79 -27.80 -19.59
CA PHE A 174 22.45 -26.74 -18.85
C PHE A 174 23.92 -27.08 -18.68
N ARG A 175 24.79 -26.58 -19.58
CA ARG A 175 26.22 -26.55 -19.32
C ARG A 175 26.49 -25.45 -18.30
N SER A 176 26.45 -25.80 -17.01
CA SER A 176 27.05 -24.91 -16.00
C SER A 176 28.54 -24.84 -16.30
N SER A 177 29.07 -23.66 -16.66
CA SER A 177 30.51 -23.45 -16.58
C SER A 177 30.87 -23.55 -15.10
N ILE A 178 31.31 -24.73 -14.68
CA ILE A 178 31.96 -24.91 -13.39
C ILE A 178 33.24 -24.10 -13.51
N TYR A 179 33.21 -22.85 -13.06
CA TYR A 179 34.44 -22.21 -12.64
C TYR A 179 35.00 -23.09 -11.52
N GLN A 180 36.25 -23.46 -11.73
CA GLN A 180 37.03 -24.42 -10.98
C GLN A 180 37.28 -23.91 -9.55
N GLU A 181 36.27 -23.90 -8.68
CA GLU A 181 36.51 -23.85 -7.25
C GLU A 181 36.88 -25.26 -6.79
N ARG A 182 38.14 -25.40 -6.35
CA ARG A 182 38.69 -26.60 -5.73
C ARG A 182 37.86 -26.95 -4.50
N CYS A 183 36.86 -27.81 -4.64
CA CYS A 183 36.23 -28.47 -3.51
C CYS A 183 37.26 -29.41 -2.87
N ILE A 184 37.58 -29.12 -1.62
CA ILE A 184 38.43 -29.95 -0.76
C ILE A 184 37.79 -31.34 -0.68
N THR A 185 38.54 -32.37 -1.07
CA THR A 185 38.15 -33.77 -0.91
C THR A 185 38.05 -34.13 0.58
N PRO A 186 37.04 -34.88 1.03
CA PRO A 186 37.00 -35.36 2.40
C PRO A 186 38.06 -36.45 2.60
N LEU A 187 38.90 -36.28 3.61
CA LEU A 187 39.88 -37.27 4.06
C LEU A 187 39.14 -38.56 4.44
N SER A 188 39.39 -39.67 3.74
CA SER A 188 38.96 -40.99 4.18
C SER A 188 39.91 -41.51 5.26
N LEU A 189 39.41 -41.68 6.48
CA LEU A 189 40.09 -42.42 7.53
C LEU A 189 40.08 -43.91 7.16
N SER A 190 41.27 -44.45 6.87
CA SER A 190 41.51 -45.89 6.82
C SER A 190 41.27 -46.46 8.22
N LYS A 191 40.36 -47.44 8.32
CA LYS A 191 40.27 -48.32 9.48
C LYS A 191 41.22 -49.49 9.23
N ASN A 192 42.19 -49.67 10.11
CA ASN A 192 42.83 -50.96 10.36
C ASN A 192 41.94 -51.78 11.30
#